data_AF-A0AAD1C430-F1
#
_entry.id   AF-A0AAD1C430-F1
#
_cell.length_a   1.000
_cell.length_b   1.000
_cell.length_c   1.000
_cell.angle_alpha   90.00
_cell.angle_beta   90.00
_cell.angle_gamma   90.00
#
_symmetry.space_group_name_H-M   'P 1'
#
loop_
_entity.id
_entity.type
_entity.pdbx_description
1 polymer ?
#
loop_
_entity_poly.entity_id
_entity_poly.type
_entity_poly.pdbx_seq_one_letter_code
_entity_poly.pdbx_strand_id
1 'polypeptide(L)'
;MSPRTALAVLALLLAHPLSAQVYQWRDADGKVHFTDTPPPQSQAVEGAQLPAGGSAVPPVAAEPKAPPALSGDGADPLYDKGRKQCSAAIARMPVLINQTQTLGRDAVKQRKISQEQLDRAMYLMDDFYKGLKRSERECTRDYVVSEKGRSGTDCLADTPDVLSFGVCMRFAEWERTFR
;
A
#
# COMPACT_ATOMS: atom_id res chain seq x y z
N MET A 1 -14.61 -36.32 -41.50
CA MET A 1 -13.90 -35.58 -40.42
C MET A 1 -14.79 -35.61 -39.18
N SER A 2 -14.24 -35.80 -37.97
CA SER A 2 -15.05 -36.01 -36.76
C SER A 2 -15.59 -34.67 -36.23
N PRO A 3 -16.83 -34.58 -35.70
CA PRO A 3 -17.37 -33.31 -35.18
C PRO A 3 -16.53 -32.75 -34.02
N ARG A 4 -15.86 -33.62 -33.24
CA ARG A 4 -14.93 -33.21 -32.17
C ARG A 4 -13.70 -32.47 -32.71
N THR A 5 -13.13 -32.92 -33.83
CA THR A 5 -12.01 -32.23 -34.49
C THR A 5 -12.43 -30.89 -35.11
N ALA A 6 -13.67 -30.79 -35.63
CA ALA A 6 -14.19 -29.51 -36.12
C ALA A 6 -14.36 -28.48 -34.99
N LEU A 7 -14.88 -28.91 -33.83
CA LEU A 7 -15.05 -28.03 -32.66
C LEU A 7 -13.70 -27.55 -32.10
N ALA A 8 -12.68 -28.42 -32.05
CA ALA A 8 -11.35 -28.07 -31.55
C ALA A 8 -10.63 -27.05 -32.44
N VAL A 9 -10.74 -27.19 -33.77
CA VAL A 9 -10.18 -26.21 -34.72
C VAL A 9 -10.91 -24.87 -34.63
N LEU A 10 -12.25 -24.90 -34.48
CA LEU A 10 -13.03 -23.67 -34.31
C LEU A 10 -12.67 -22.93 -33.01
N ALA A 11 -12.50 -23.65 -31.90
CA ALA A 11 -12.09 -23.06 -30.62
C ALA A 11 -10.70 -22.39 -30.70
N LEU A 12 -9.76 -22.97 -31.44
CA LEU A 12 -8.41 -22.42 -31.60
C LEU A 12 -8.41 -21.12 -32.45
N LEU A 13 -9.34 -20.98 -33.40
CA LEU A 13 -9.49 -19.78 -34.23
C LEU A 13 -10.06 -18.57 -33.47
N LEU A 14 -10.77 -18.78 -32.35
CA LEU A 14 -11.27 -17.68 -31.51
C LEU A 14 -10.22 -17.09 -30.55
N ALA A 15 -9.05 -17.74 -30.40
CA ALA A 15 -7.98 -17.31 -29.48
C ALA A 15 -7.08 -16.20 -30.03
N HIS A 16 -7.65 -15.20 -30.71
CA HIS A 16 -6.88 -14.04 -31.19
C HIS A 16 -6.55 -13.09 -30.01
N PRO A 17 -5.27 -12.75 -29.77
CA PRO A 17 -4.91 -11.78 -28.74
C PRO A 17 -5.38 -10.39 -29.18
N LEU A 18 -6.34 -9.83 -28.44
CA LEU A 18 -6.83 -8.48 -28.68
C LEU A 18 -5.81 -7.47 -28.15
N SER A 19 -4.94 -6.97 -29.03
CA SER A 19 -3.95 -5.93 -28.69
C SER A 19 -4.63 -4.58 -28.41
N ALA A 20 -5.07 -4.38 -27.16
CA ALA A 20 -5.46 -3.08 -26.65
C ALA A 20 -4.20 -2.19 -26.55
N GLN A 21 -4.14 -1.15 -27.37
CA GLN A 21 -3.10 -0.11 -27.26
C GLN A 21 -3.58 0.95 -26.28
N VAL A 22 -3.04 0.92 -25.07
CA VAL A 22 -3.31 1.94 -24.05
C VAL A 22 -2.40 3.14 -24.30
N TYR A 23 -2.99 4.28 -24.67
CA TYR A 23 -2.23 5.50 -24.96
C TYR A 23 -2.00 6.30 -23.68
N GLN A 24 -0.75 6.68 -23.44
CA GLN A 24 -0.36 7.55 -22.34
C GLN A 24 -0.04 8.96 -22.88
N TRP A 25 -0.62 9.99 -22.26
CA TRP A 25 -0.27 11.39 -22.52
C TRP A 25 -0.28 12.20 -21.23
N ARG A 26 0.40 13.36 -21.21
CA ARG A 26 0.30 14.32 -20.11
C ARG A 26 -0.56 15.51 -20.54
N ASP A 27 -1.50 15.91 -19.68
CA ASP A 27 -2.25 17.15 -19.87
C ASP A 27 -1.41 18.40 -19.51
N ALA A 28 -1.97 19.58 -19.76
CA ALA A 28 -1.34 20.86 -19.45
C ALA A 28 -1.09 21.07 -17.94
N ASP A 29 -1.82 20.36 -17.07
CA ASP A 29 -1.62 20.33 -15.62
C ASP A 29 -0.57 19.27 -15.19
N GLY A 30 0.08 18.62 -16.15
CA GLY A 30 1.14 17.63 -15.94
C GLY A 30 0.67 16.23 -15.53
N LYS A 31 -0.65 15.98 -15.49
CA LYS A 31 -1.24 14.69 -15.09
C LYS A 31 -1.16 13.69 -16.21
N VAL A 32 -0.79 12.47 -15.87
CA VAL A 32 -0.72 11.35 -16.83
C VAL A 32 -2.11 10.73 -16.98
N HIS A 33 -2.64 10.75 -18.21
CA HIS A 33 -3.89 10.11 -18.58
C HIS A 33 -3.64 8.86 -19.42
N PHE A 34 -4.45 7.84 -19.19
CA PHE A 34 -4.46 6.58 -19.93
C PHE A 34 -5.81 6.42 -20.61
N THR A 35 -5.82 6.14 -21.92
CA THR A 35 -7.05 5.98 -22.70
C THR A 35 -6.91 4.88 -23.76
N ASP A 36 -7.94 4.04 -23.88
CA ASP A 36 -8.09 3.07 -24.98
C ASP A 36 -8.59 3.71 -26.28
N THR A 37 -9.04 4.98 -26.23
CA THR A 37 -9.49 5.76 -27.39
C THR A 37 -8.43 6.81 -27.77
N PRO A 38 -7.94 6.86 -29.03
CA PRO A 38 -6.90 7.81 -29.42
C PRO A 38 -7.38 9.27 -29.33
N PRO A 39 -6.59 10.20 -28.76
CA PRO A 39 -6.99 11.60 -28.63
C PRO A 39 -6.92 12.35 -29.98
N PRO A 40 -7.70 13.45 -30.14
CA PRO A 40 -7.63 14.30 -31.33
C PRO A 40 -6.24 14.97 -31.50
N GLN A 41 -5.89 15.26 -32.75
CA GLN A 41 -4.51 15.39 -33.30
C GLN A 41 -3.63 16.58 -32.82
N SER A 42 -3.78 17.09 -31.60
CA SER A 42 -3.03 18.27 -31.12
C SER A 42 -2.07 18.01 -29.95
N GLN A 43 -1.87 16.76 -29.54
CA GLN A 43 -1.01 16.40 -28.41
C GLN A 43 -0.07 15.26 -28.80
N ALA A 44 1.20 15.32 -28.37
CA ALA A 44 2.19 14.30 -28.69
C ALA A 44 1.83 12.99 -27.98
N VAL A 45 1.50 11.96 -28.75
CA VAL A 45 1.11 10.64 -28.24
C VAL A 45 2.29 9.68 -28.36
N GLU A 46 2.89 9.33 -27.23
CA GLU A 46 3.93 8.30 -27.18
C GLU A 46 3.24 6.92 -27.06
N GLY A 47 3.23 6.14 -28.14
CA GLY A 47 2.62 4.80 -28.16
C GLY A 47 3.42 3.78 -27.38
N ALA A 48 3.14 3.62 -26.08
CA ALA A 48 3.86 2.71 -25.20
C ALA A 48 3.43 1.24 -25.40
N GLN A 49 4.01 0.56 -26.39
CA GLN A 49 3.90 -0.90 -26.50
C GLN A 49 4.78 -1.57 -25.44
N LEU A 50 4.20 -1.92 -24.28
CA LEU A 50 4.88 -2.53 -23.14
C LEU A 50 5.58 -3.86 -23.55
N PRO A 51 6.93 -3.93 -23.53
CA PRO A 51 7.63 -5.15 -23.90
C PRO A 51 7.71 -6.13 -22.72
N ALA A 52 7.45 -7.40 -22.98
CA ALA A 52 7.66 -8.47 -22.02
C ALA A 52 9.17 -8.79 -21.88
N GLY A 53 9.86 -8.03 -21.03
CA GLY A 53 11.19 -8.35 -20.49
C GLY A 53 12.39 -7.64 -21.16
N GLY A 54 13.41 -7.32 -20.33
CA GLY A 54 14.73 -6.82 -20.77
C GLY A 54 15.04 -5.38 -20.36
N SER A 55 16.20 -5.16 -19.73
CA SER A 55 16.65 -3.86 -19.19
C SER A 55 17.41 -2.98 -20.20
N ALA A 56 17.23 -1.65 -20.16
CA ALA A 56 18.23 -0.64 -20.57
C ALA A 56 17.89 0.80 -20.08
N VAL A 57 18.93 1.61 -19.82
CA VAL A 57 18.98 3.03 -19.34
C VAL A 57 20.39 3.56 -19.77
N PRO A 58 20.71 4.83 -20.14
CA PRO A 58 20.18 6.17 -19.76
C PRO A 58 19.90 7.08 -21.02
N PRO A 59 19.93 8.45 -21.04
CA PRO A 59 20.08 9.47 -19.98
C PRO A 59 19.07 10.66 -20.02
N VAL A 60 19.25 11.61 -19.08
CA VAL A 60 18.38 12.76 -18.76
C VAL A 60 18.88 14.10 -19.33
N ALA A 61 17.96 14.97 -19.73
CA ALA A 61 18.06 16.43 -19.76
C ALA A 61 16.63 17.02 -19.70
N ALA A 62 16.26 18.16 -19.14
CA ALA A 62 16.83 19.14 -18.21
C ALA A 62 15.65 20.15 -17.98
N GLU A 63 15.35 20.52 -16.73
CA GLU A 63 14.26 21.45 -16.37
C GLU A 63 14.70 22.93 -16.49
N PRO A 64 13.77 23.91 -16.51
CA PRO A 64 13.70 24.77 -15.32
C PRO A 64 12.32 25.37 -14.93
N LYS A 65 11.91 25.08 -13.69
CA LYS A 65 11.27 25.96 -12.67
C LYS A 65 10.00 26.77 -12.97
N ALA A 66 8.96 26.46 -12.19
CA ALA A 66 7.91 27.38 -11.72
C ALA A 66 7.79 27.33 -10.17
N PRO A 67 7.15 28.33 -9.50
CA PRO A 67 7.01 28.38 -8.03
C PRO A 67 6.14 27.26 -7.42
N PRO A 68 6.21 27.00 -6.10
CA PRO A 68 5.87 25.70 -5.54
C PRO A 68 4.37 25.46 -5.40
N ALA A 69 3.81 24.68 -6.33
CA ALA A 69 2.76 23.73 -5.98
C ALA A 69 3.35 22.66 -5.04
N LEU A 70 2.50 22.04 -4.20
CA LEU A 70 2.87 20.88 -3.37
C LEU A 70 2.95 19.61 -4.24
N SER A 71 3.84 19.63 -5.22
CA SER A 71 4.16 18.53 -6.12
C SER A 71 5.29 17.69 -5.52
N GLY A 72 4.95 16.50 -5.05
CA GLY A 72 5.92 15.49 -4.59
C GLY A 72 6.67 14.81 -5.73
N ASP A 73 7.18 15.59 -6.69
CA ASP A 73 8.08 15.15 -7.78
C ASP A 73 9.51 15.75 -7.59
N GLY A 74 9.86 16.02 -6.34
CA GLY A 74 11.23 15.90 -5.85
C GLY A 74 11.23 14.82 -4.76
N ALA A 75 12.32 14.06 -4.63
CA ALA A 75 12.48 13.09 -3.56
C ALA A 75 12.66 13.84 -2.21
N ASP A 76 11.55 14.31 -1.63
CA ASP A 76 11.51 14.80 -0.27
C ASP A 76 11.86 13.63 0.67
N PRO A 77 13.04 13.67 1.34
CA PRO A 77 13.47 12.56 2.18
C PRO A 77 12.49 12.24 3.31
N LEU A 78 11.69 13.23 3.72
CA LEU A 78 10.68 13.08 4.75
C LEU A 78 9.43 12.34 4.22
N TYR A 79 9.00 12.61 2.99
CA TYR A 79 7.91 11.90 2.33
C TYR A 79 8.29 10.43 2.08
N ASP A 80 9.51 10.18 1.59
CA ASP A 80 10.01 8.82 1.39
C ASP A 80 10.21 8.06 2.70
N LYS A 81 10.66 8.73 3.79
CA LYS A 81 10.66 8.13 5.13
C LYS A 81 9.25 7.79 5.57
N GLY A 82 8.29 8.69 5.39
CA GLY A 82 6.88 8.48 5.73
C GLY A 82 6.27 7.27 5.03
N ARG A 83 6.49 7.13 3.72
CA ARG A 83 6.05 5.95 2.96
C ARG A 83 6.65 4.65 3.49
N LYS A 84 7.96 4.62 3.77
CA LYS A 84 8.65 3.44 4.33
C LYS A 84 8.11 3.08 5.72
N GLN A 85 7.88 4.06 6.58
CA GLN A 85 7.41 3.82 7.94
C GLN A 85 5.92 3.43 8.00
N CYS A 86 5.05 4.07 7.21
CA CYS A 86 3.65 3.65 7.09
C CYS A 86 3.52 2.22 6.53
N SER A 87 4.28 1.87 5.48
CA SER A 87 4.26 0.51 4.92
C SER A 87 4.86 -0.54 5.86
N ALA A 88 5.94 -0.20 6.60
CA ALA A 88 6.50 -1.06 7.64
C ALA A 88 5.50 -1.31 8.79
N ALA A 89 4.84 -0.27 9.28
CA ALA A 89 3.79 -0.37 10.30
C ALA A 89 2.63 -1.27 9.87
N ILE A 90 2.16 -1.13 8.62
CA ILE A 90 1.14 -2.01 8.02
C ILE A 90 1.63 -3.46 7.95
N ALA A 91 2.85 -3.69 7.47
CA ALA A 91 3.43 -5.03 7.30
C ALA A 91 3.73 -5.73 8.64
N ARG A 92 4.07 -4.98 9.70
CA ARG A 92 4.32 -5.52 11.05
C ARG A 92 3.06 -6.06 11.71
N MET A 93 1.89 -5.50 11.38
CA MET A 93 0.65 -5.71 12.12
C MET A 93 0.10 -7.14 12.12
N PRO A 94 0.06 -7.89 11.01
CA PRO A 94 -0.40 -9.29 11.02
C PRO A 94 0.38 -10.19 11.98
N VAL A 95 1.69 -9.96 12.11
CA VAL A 95 2.55 -10.71 13.03
C VAL A 95 2.25 -10.34 14.48
N LEU A 96 2.11 -9.04 14.78
CA LEU A 96 1.71 -8.59 16.13
C LEU A 96 0.32 -9.14 16.51
N ILE A 97 -0.66 -9.08 15.62
CA ILE A 97 -2.00 -9.66 15.81
C ILE A 97 -1.91 -11.15 16.19
N ASN A 98 -1.11 -11.94 15.47
CA ASN A 98 -0.94 -13.37 15.79
C ASN A 98 -0.20 -13.61 17.12
N GLN A 99 0.79 -12.78 17.46
CA GLN A 99 1.47 -12.82 18.75
C GLN A 99 0.51 -12.48 19.89
N THR A 100 -0.29 -11.42 19.77
CA THR A 100 -1.33 -11.01 20.74
C THR A 100 -2.34 -12.13 20.97
N GLN A 101 -2.87 -12.76 19.91
CA GLN A 101 -3.78 -13.89 20.06
C GLN A 101 -3.15 -15.06 20.84
N THR A 102 -1.87 -15.33 20.62
CA THR A 102 -1.18 -16.46 21.26
C THR A 102 -0.94 -16.19 22.74
N LEU A 103 -0.31 -15.05 23.06
CA LEU A 103 -0.09 -14.62 24.45
C LEU A 103 -1.42 -14.48 25.21
N GLY A 104 -2.44 -13.91 24.56
CA GLY A 104 -3.78 -13.75 25.13
C GLY A 104 -4.46 -15.08 25.44
N ARG A 105 -4.47 -16.04 24.50
CA ARG A 105 -5.02 -17.38 24.74
C ARG A 105 -4.32 -18.08 25.90
N ASP A 106 -3.00 -17.92 26.03
CA ASP A 106 -2.25 -18.52 27.13
C ASP A 106 -2.49 -17.81 28.47
N ALA A 107 -2.70 -16.49 28.47
CA ALA A 107 -3.14 -15.73 29.65
C ALA A 107 -4.56 -16.12 30.10
N VAL A 108 -5.49 -16.37 29.16
CA VAL A 108 -6.84 -16.91 29.46
C VAL A 108 -6.75 -18.31 30.08
N LYS A 109 -5.95 -19.23 29.51
CA LYS A 109 -5.70 -20.57 30.10
C LYS A 109 -5.15 -20.48 31.52
N GLN A 110 -4.24 -19.53 31.76
CA GLN A 110 -3.66 -19.26 33.08
C GLN A 110 -4.60 -18.49 34.02
N ARG A 111 -5.83 -18.16 33.60
CA ARG A 111 -6.82 -17.34 34.33
C ARG A 111 -6.32 -15.95 34.75
N LYS A 112 -5.33 -15.41 34.03
CA LYS A 112 -4.79 -14.05 34.24
C LYS A 112 -5.73 -12.97 33.68
N ILE A 113 -6.44 -13.30 32.61
CA ILE A 113 -7.43 -12.44 31.94
C ILE A 113 -8.68 -13.24 31.57
N SER A 114 -9.80 -12.56 31.35
CA SER A 114 -11.02 -13.18 30.79
C SER A 114 -10.96 -13.27 29.26
N GLN A 115 -11.80 -14.14 28.69
CA GLN A 115 -11.95 -14.23 27.24
C GLN A 115 -12.46 -12.90 26.64
N GLU A 116 -13.38 -12.22 27.32
CA GLU A 116 -13.90 -10.91 26.91
C GLU A 116 -12.80 -9.84 26.84
N GLN A 117 -11.86 -9.84 27.80
CA GLN A 117 -10.71 -8.91 27.77
C GLN A 117 -9.81 -9.17 26.56
N LEU A 118 -9.58 -10.44 26.20
CA LEU A 118 -8.84 -10.80 24.99
C LEU A 118 -9.60 -10.38 23.72
N ASP A 119 -10.89 -10.67 23.62
CA ASP A 119 -11.70 -10.35 22.44
C ASP A 119 -11.76 -8.84 22.21
N ARG A 120 -11.88 -8.05 23.29
CA ARG A 120 -11.82 -6.58 23.25
C ARG A 120 -10.44 -6.07 22.81
N ALA A 121 -9.35 -6.66 23.29
CA ALA A 121 -7.99 -6.32 22.85
C ALA A 121 -7.78 -6.62 21.36
N MET A 122 -8.26 -7.78 20.89
CA MET A 122 -8.19 -8.17 19.48
C MET A 122 -9.02 -7.25 18.57
N TYR A 123 -10.22 -6.84 19.01
CA TYR A 123 -11.05 -5.88 18.29
C TYR A 123 -10.33 -4.55 18.08
N LEU A 124 -9.71 -3.99 19.12
CA LEU A 124 -9.00 -2.71 19.05
C LEU A 124 -7.78 -2.76 18.10
N MET A 125 -7.07 -3.89 18.03
CA MET A 125 -5.98 -4.08 17.05
C MET A 125 -6.50 -4.15 15.62
N ASP A 126 -7.57 -4.92 15.37
CA ASP A 126 -8.11 -5.14 14.04
C ASP A 126 -8.77 -3.89 13.46
N ASP A 127 -9.51 -3.14 14.26
CA ASP A 127 -10.08 -1.84 13.87
C ASP A 127 -8.98 -0.84 13.48
N PHE A 128 -7.94 -0.71 14.32
CA PHE A 128 -6.78 0.11 14.03
C PHE A 128 -6.06 -0.31 12.73
N TYR A 129 -5.82 -1.62 12.55
CA TYR A 129 -5.19 -2.16 11.35
C TYR A 129 -6.00 -1.87 10.07
N LYS A 130 -7.32 -2.02 10.14
CA LYS A 130 -8.24 -1.68 9.04
C LYS A 130 -8.21 -0.20 8.70
N GLY A 131 -8.14 0.66 9.71
CA GLY A 131 -7.93 2.09 9.55
C GLY A 131 -6.64 2.38 8.78
N LEU A 132 -5.50 1.92 9.31
CA LEU A 132 -4.17 2.13 8.75
C LEU A 132 -4.03 1.61 7.31
N LYS A 133 -4.56 0.42 7.00
CA LYS A 133 -4.50 -0.17 5.66
C LYS A 133 -5.35 0.60 4.64
N ARG A 134 -6.51 1.15 5.03
CA ARG A 134 -7.33 1.99 4.14
C ARG A 134 -6.66 3.35 3.87
N SER A 135 -5.82 3.81 4.80
CA SER A 135 -5.31 5.17 4.83
C SER A 135 -3.80 5.30 4.53
N GLU A 136 -3.09 4.32 3.97
CA GLU A 136 -1.62 4.38 3.77
C GLU A 136 -1.09 5.70 3.16
N ARG A 137 -1.79 6.25 2.15
CA ARG A 137 -1.49 7.56 1.54
C ARG A 137 -1.71 8.73 2.51
N GLU A 138 -2.73 8.63 3.34
CA GLU A 138 -3.09 9.61 4.37
C GLU A 138 -2.18 9.51 5.60
N CYS A 139 -1.77 8.31 6.01
CA CYS A 139 -0.67 8.08 6.95
C CYS A 139 0.60 8.79 6.46
N THR A 140 0.96 8.62 5.19
CA THR A 140 2.13 9.29 4.59
C THR A 140 1.98 10.81 4.62
N ARG A 141 0.80 11.35 4.26
CA ARG A 141 0.51 12.79 4.35
C ARG A 141 0.69 13.31 5.78
N ASP A 142 0.04 12.67 6.74
CA ASP A 142 -0.01 13.08 8.14
C ASP A 142 1.36 12.97 8.82
N TYR A 143 2.19 12.00 8.40
CA TYR A 143 3.58 11.85 8.81
C TYR A 143 4.48 13.05 8.41
N VAL A 144 4.21 13.64 7.24
CA VAL A 144 4.93 14.81 6.74
C VAL A 144 4.48 16.07 7.48
N VAL A 145 3.16 16.30 7.62
CA VAL A 145 2.62 17.53 8.26
C VAL A 145 2.58 17.50 9.79
N SER A 146 2.71 16.34 10.46
CA SER A 146 2.59 16.24 11.91
C SER A 146 3.73 15.46 12.57
N GLU A 147 4.43 16.10 13.51
CA GLU A 147 5.38 15.42 14.42
C GLU A 147 4.70 14.35 15.28
N LYS A 148 3.44 14.56 15.67
CA LYS A 148 2.63 13.57 16.40
C LYS A 148 2.28 12.37 15.52
N GLY A 149 1.96 12.60 14.24
CA GLY A 149 1.77 11.52 13.27
C GLY A 149 3.06 10.71 13.09
N ARG A 150 4.17 11.41 12.86
CA ARG A 150 5.51 10.84 12.70
C ARG A 150 5.94 9.96 13.86
N SER A 151 5.90 10.49 15.08
CA SER A 151 6.33 9.77 16.29
C SER A 151 5.47 8.52 16.56
N GLY A 152 4.17 8.59 16.31
CA GLY A 152 3.28 7.42 16.39
C GLY A 152 3.61 6.35 15.35
N THR A 153 3.81 6.75 14.08
CA THR A 153 4.15 5.81 12.99
C THR A 153 5.54 5.20 13.16
N ASP A 154 6.56 5.99 13.52
CA ASP A 154 7.91 5.49 13.80
C ASP A 154 7.87 4.46 14.95
N CYS A 155 7.21 4.77 16.07
CA CYS A 155 7.04 3.84 17.20
C CYS A 155 6.42 2.50 16.75
N LEU A 156 5.34 2.57 15.97
CA LEU A 156 4.62 1.40 15.48
C LEU A 156 5.42 0.56 14.47
N ALA A 157 6.14 1.21 13.55
CA ALA A 157 6.98 0.55 12.55
C ALA A 157 8.17 -0.18 13.20
N ASP A 158 8.81 0.46 14.18
CA ASP A 158 9.97 -0.08 14.91
C ASP A 158 9.57 -1.02 16.08
N THR A 159 8.27 -1.29 16.29
CA THR A 159 7.77 -2.11 17.40
C THR A 159 8.24 -3.56 17.32
N PRO A 160 9.03 -4.06 18.31
CA PRO A 160 9.53 -5.43 18.29
C PRO A 160 8.50 -6.46 18.80
N ASP A 161 7.57 -6.08 19.67
CA ASP A 161 6.67 -7.02 20.36
C ASP A 161 5.30 -6.42 20.77
N VAL A 162 4.44 -7.26 21.35
CA VAL A 162 3.04 -6.96 21.71
C VAL A 162 2.92 -5.95 22.87
N LEU A 163 3.84 -5.91 23.83
CA LEU A 163 3.83 -4.94 24.91
C LEU A 163 4.17 -3.55 24.37
N SER A 164 5.27 -3.45 23.62
CA SER A 164 5.67 -2.20 22.96
C SER A 164 4.58 -1.64 22.03
N PHE A 165 3.85 -2.50 21.31
CA PHE A 165 2.69 -2.09 20.52
C PHE A 165 1.65 -1.33 21.35
N GLY A 166 1.26 -1.88 22.52
CA GLY A 166 0.28 -1.26 23.40
C GLY A 166 0.72 0.09 23.96
N VAL A 167 2.02 0.25 24.20
CA VAL A 167 2.64 1.51 24.62
C VAL A 167 2.57 2.55 23.49
N CYS A 168 2.97 2.20 22.27
CA CYS A 168 2.86 3.07 21.10
C CYS A 168 1.40 3.52 20.86
N MET A 169 0.44 2.60 21.01
CA MET A 169 -0.98 2.87 20.85
C MET A 169 -1.65 3.55 22.05
N ARG A 170 -0.93 3.72 23.17
CA ARG A 170 -1.41 4.33 24.42
C ARG A 170 -2.70 3.68 24.96
N PHE A 171 -2.88 2.39 24.74
CA PHE A 171 -4.05 1.65 25.19
C PHE A 171 -3.99 1.41 26.70
N ALA A 172 -4.77 2.18 27.46
CA ALA A 172 -4.71 2.30 28.94
C ALA A 172 -4.95 1.01 29.75
N GLU A 173 -5.29 -0.09 29.09
CA GLU A 173 -5.51 -1.41 29.71
C GLU A 173 -4.59 -2.51 29.13
N TRP A 174 -3.89 -2.24 28.03
CA TRP A 174 -3.13 -3.25 27.28
C TRP A 174 -2.02 -3.88 28.10
N GLU A 175 -1.28 -3.05 28.83
CA GLU A 175 -0.20 -3.50 29.70
C GLU A 175 -0.72 -4.39 30.84
N ARG A 176 -1.96 -4.17 31.32
CA ARG A 176 -2.60 -5.05 32.32
C ARG A 176 -3.04 -6.40 31.74
N THR A 177 -3.23 -6.49 30.43
CA THR A 177 -3.66 -7.73 29.74
C THR A 177 -2.48 -8.65 29.39
N PHE A 178 -1.29 -8.08 29.13
CA PHE A 178 -0.17 -8.83 28.55
C PHE A 178 1.15 -8.83 29.37
N ARG A 179 1.23 -8.09 30.49
CA ARG A 179 2.35 -8.15 31.46
C ARG A 179 2.23 -9.35 32.40
#